data_AF-A0A958N0C0-F1
#
_entry.id   AF-A0A958N0C0-F1
#
_cell.length_a   1.000
_cell.length_b   1.000
_cell.length_c   1.000
_cell.angle_alpha   90.00
_cell.angle_beta   90.00
_cell.angle_gamma   90.00
#
_symmetry.space_group_name_H-M   'P 1'
#
loop_
_entity.id
_entity.type
_entity.pdbx_description
1 polymer ?
#
loop_
_entity_poly.entity_id
_entity_poly.type
_entity_poly.pdbx_seq_one_letter_code
_entity_poly.pdbx_strand_id
1 'polypeptide(L)'
;MKLLLYTLILWFSFLQTAFADRASEQVHTQMAIEKVKKIAELKTQPWSNYYVYIPEKMEYNFELGSMWEANNLYWLGGSMGFHIGRCMFSKSQSCQQYADFIGGAGGRSGYTNGVLFSSVRWQFTDLSQRFVPHMRVILGTINHRDEERDRTVFAYGMGYGVTTSVHKRLDLKFEFRGGYGDKWWSQSFIGFSLKFDKFVDYFAEKLEKMGMAGRLVKGTAELTGKVIKGTVETTGKVIQKTMETTKDVIDEGGNLLNDDSKKASGEKDSPQDSKSEELKP
;
A
#
# COMPACT_ATOMS: atom_id res chain seq x y z
N MET A 1 30.99 -62.57 -11.93
CA MET A 1 31.35 -61.51 -12.91
C MET A 1 30.22 -60.51 -13.19
N LYS A 2 28.99 -60.95 -13.54
CA LYS A 2 27.85 -60.03 -13.79
C LYS A 2 27.49 -59.11 -12.62
N LEU A 3 27.54 -59.60 -11.38
CA LEU A 3 27.22 -58.81 -10.17
C LEU A 3 28.18 -57.61 -9.96
N LEU A 4 29.47 -57.80 -10.29
CA LEU A 4 30.51 -56.77 -10.19
C LEU A 4 30.33 -55.65 -11.24
N LEU A 5 29.79 -55.99 -12.41
CA LEU A 5 29.52 -55.01 -13.46
C LEU A 5 28.32 -54.11 -13.08
N TYR A 6 27.27 -54.68 -12.49
CA TYR A 6 26.11 -53.92 -12.02
C TYR A 6 26.43 -52.98 -10.85
N THR A 7 27.27 -53.40 -9.91
CA THR A 7 27.71 -52.53 -8.82
C THR A 7 28.58 -51.37 -9.31
N LEU A 8 29.44 -51.60 -10.32
CA LEU A 8 30.22 -50.55 -10.97
C LEU A 8 29.35 -49.51 -11.70
N ILE A 9 28.33 -49.95 -12.44
CA ILE A 9 27.41 -49.04 -13.15
C ILE A 9 26.62 -48.19 -12.16
N LEU A 10 26.10 -48.79 -11.08
CA LEU A 10 25.35 -48.06 -10.05
C LEU A 10 26.24 -47.06 -9.30
N TRP A 11 27.49 -47.42 -9.00
CA TRP A 11 28.46 -46.50 -8.41
C TRP A 11 28.77 -45.32 -9.33
N PHE A 12 28.93 -45.55 -10.63
CA PHE A 12 29.23 -44.49 -11.59
C PHE A 12 28.08 -43.50 -11.73
N SER A 13 26.83 -43.98 -11.77
CA SER A 13 25.65 -43.11 -11.78
C SER A 13 25.52 -42.27 -10.50
N PHE A 14 25.80 -42.87 -9.34
CA PHE A 14 25.80 -42.15 -8.05
C PHE A 14 26.92 -41.11 -7.97
N LEU A 15 28.06 -41.40 -8.58
CA LEU A 15 29.19 -40.46 -8.67
C LEU A 15 28.82 -39.27 -9.57
N GLN A 16 28.17 -39.52 -10.72
CA GLN A 16 27.75 -38.47 -11.65
C GLN A 16 26.70 -37.52 -11.03
N THR A 17 25.74 -38.04 -10.27
CA THR A 17 24.76 -37.19 -9.57
C THR A 17 25.41 -36.37 -8.46
N ALA A 18 26.32 -36.96 -7.68
CA ALA A 18 27.06 -36.23 -6.64
C ALA A 18 27.97 -35.12 -7.21
N PHE A 19 28.56 -35.33 -8.40
CA PHE A 19 29.33 -34.28 -9.08
C PHE A 19 28.44 -33.17 -9.67
N ALA A 20 27.25 -33.51 -10.19
CA ALA A 20 26.30 -32.53 -10.71
C ALA A 20 25.76 -31.60 -9.59
N ASP A 21 25.45 -32.15 -8.42
CA ASP A 21 24.97 -31.37 -7.27
C ASP A 21 26.03 -30.38 -6.78
N ARG A 22 27.30 -30.82 -6.65
CA ARG A 22 28.41 -29.91 -6.26
C ARG A 22 28.68 -28.82 -7.29
N ALA A 23 28.55 -29.12 -8.59
CA ALA A 23 28.71 -28.12 -9.64
C ALA A 23 27.58 -27.06 -9.58
N SER A 24 26.34 -27.48 -9.33
CA SER A 24 25.21 -26.56 -9.19
C SER A 24 25.37 -25.62 -7.98
N GLU A 25 25.86 -26.16 -6.86
CA GLU A 25 26.09 -25.40 -5.63
C GLU A 25 27.23 -24.38 -5.80
N GLN A 26 28.32 -24.75 -6.48
CA GLN A 26 29.40 -23.80 -6.81
C GLN A 26 28.92 -22.66 -7.72
N VAL A 27 28.10 -22.96 -8.73
CA VAL A 27 27.55 -21.94 -9.66
C VAL A 27 26.61 -20.98 -8.93
N HIS A 28 25.76 -21.48 -8.03
CA HIS A 28 24.90 -20.64 -7.19
C HIS A 28 25.70 -19.75 -6.23
N THR A 29 26.77 -20.28 -5.64
CA THR A 29 27.63 -19.56 -4.70
C THR A 29 28.42 -18.46 -5.41
N GLN A 30 28.95 -18.72 -6.61
CA GLN A 30 29.65 -17.69 -7.40
C GLN A 30 28.71 -16.56 -7.83
N MET A 31 27.49 -16.87 -8.30
CA MET A 31 26.50 -15.84 -8.63
C MET A 31 26.11 -14.98 -7.41
N ALA A 32 26.02 -15.58 -6.22
CA ALA A 32 25.75 -14.85 -4.99
C ALA A 32 26.91 -13.90 -4.63
N ILE A 33 28.16 -14.37 -4.71
CA ILE A 33 29.35 -13.56 -4.46
C ILE A 33 29.46 -12.42 -5.46
N GLU A 34 29.22 -12.67 -6.74
CA GLU A 34 29.27 -11.65 -7.79
C GLU A 34 28.18 -10.59 -7.59
N LYS A 35 26.97 -10.99 -7.19
CA LYS A 35 25.91 -10.05 -6.79
C LYS A 35 26.34 -9.19 -5.59
N VAL A 36 26.94 -9.78 -4.55
CA VAL A 36 27.42 -9.05 -3.37
C VAL A 36 28.53 -8.06 -3.74
N LYS A 37 29.49 -8.48 -4.57
CA LYS A 37 30.60 -7.63 -5.03
C LYS A 37 30.07 -6.44 -5.85
N LYS A 38 29.12 -6.69 -6.75
CA LYS A 38 28.47 -5.64 -7.56
C LYS A 38 27.67 -4.65 -6.69
N ILE A 39 27.00 -5.13 -5.64
CA ILE A 39 26.32 -4.29 -4.64
C ILE A 39 27.33 -3.44 -3.85
N ALA A 40 28.48 -4.02 -3.49
CA ALA A 40 29.54 -3.29 -2.78
C ALA A 40 30.18 -2.20 -3.65
N GLU A 41 30.44 -2.49 -4.94
CA GLU A 41 30.92 -1.50 -5.91
C GLU A 41 29.90 -0.40 -6.18
N LEU A 42 28.60 -0.71 -6.18
CA LEU A 42 27.53 0.29 -6.27
C LEU A 42 27.47 1.25 -5.06
N LYS A 43 28.01 0.86 -3.89
CA LYS A 43 28.08 1.77 -2.72
C LYS A 43 29.14 2.85 -2.85
N THR A 44 30.18 2.63 -3.67
CA THR A 44 31.32 3.56 -3.80
C THR A 44 31.24 4.44 -5.05
N GLN A 45 30.30 4.20 -5.97
CA GLN A 45 30.17 5.03 -7.16
C GLN A 45 29.68 6.45 -6.83
N PRO A 46 30.23 7.47 -7.52
CA PRO A 46 29.78 8.86 -7.39
C PRO A 46 28.30 8.99 -7.76
N TRP A 47 27.65 10.02 -7.20
CA TRP A 47 26.21 10.27 -7.29
C TRP A 47 25.65 10.32 -8.72
N SER A 48 26.50 10.58 -9.71
CA SER A 48 26.20 10.45 -11.13
C SER A 48 26.59 9.05 -11.61
N ASN A 49 25.60 8.20 -11.92
CA ASN A 49 25.68 6.88 -12.60
C ASN A 49 24.96 5.70 -11.89
N TYR A 50 24.03 5.98 -10.97
CA TYR A 50 23.20 4.92 -10.40
C TYR A 50 22.14 4.46 -11.42
N TYR A 51 22.45 3.42 -12.20
CA TYR A 51 21.58 2.92 -13.28
C TYR A 51 21.05 1.51 -13.06
N VAL A 52 21.07 0.97 -11.84
CA VAL A 52 20.52 -0.36 -11.58
C VAL A 52 19.24 -0.21 -10.77
N TYR A 53 18.11 -0.45 -11.42
CA TYR A 53 16.84 -0.57 -10.72
C TYR A 53 16.88 -1.79 -9.79
N ILE A 54 16.46 -1.60 -8.55
CA ILE A 54 16.32 -2.67 -7.56
C ILE A 54 14.86 -2.69 -7.13
N PRO A 55 14.15 -3.81 -7.36
CA PRO A 55 12.79 -4.01 -6.85
C PRO A 55 12.77 -3.88 -5.34
N GLU A 56 11.83 -3.09 -4.82
CA GLU A 56 11.62 -2.94 -3.40
C GLU A 56 10.39 -3.74 -2.96
N LYS A 57 10.31 -4.10 -1.68
CA LYS A 57 9.11 -4.77 -1.12
C LYS A 57 7.89 -3.87 -1.14
N MET A 58 8.12 -2.58 -0.91
CA MET A 58 7.11 -1.54 -0.94
C MET A 58 7.60 -0.35 -1.76
N GLU A 59 6.71 0.24 -2.54
CA GLU A 59 7.01 1.41 -3.35
C GLU A 59 5.97 2.50 -3.13
N TYR A 60 6.44 3.72 -2.89
CA TYR A 60 5.60 4.89 -2.71
C TYR A 60 5.89 5.86 -3.83
N ASN A 61 4.89 6.12 -4.66
CA ASN A 61 4.99 7.00 -5.81
C ASN A 61 4.19 8.27 -5.56
N PHE A 62 4.78 9.40 -5.87
CA PHE A 62 4.10 10.67 -6.02
C PHE A 62 4.01 11.00 -7.51
N GLU A 63 2.84 11.40 -7.99
CA GLU A 63 2.52 11.50 -9.42
C GLU A 63 2.04 12.91 -9.77
N LEU A 64 2.65 13.52 -10.79
CA LEU A 64 2.26 14.80 -11.37
C LEU A 64 2.08 14.65 -12.88
N GLY A 65 0.96 15.14 -13.41
CA GLY A 65 0.76 15.07 -14.85
C GLY A 65 -0.54 15.65 -15.35
N SER A 66 -1.09 15.02 -16.38
CA SER A 66 -2.37 15.35 -16.99
C SER A 66 -3.32 14.17 -17.00
N MET A 67 -4.60 14.45 -16.82
CA MET A 67 -5.69 13.51 -17.02
C MET A 67 -6.62 14.06 -18.10
N TRP A 68 -7.05 13.21 -19.02
CA TRP A 68 -8.02 13.53 -20.04
C TRP A 68 -9.25 12.63 -19.88
N GLU A 69 -10.43 13.21 -19.98
CA GLU A 69 -11.70 12.48 -20.03
C GLU A 69 -12.63 13.22 -21.01
N ALA A 70 -13.41 14.19 -20.52
CA ALA A 70 -14.08 15.18 -21.36
C ALA A 70 -13.20 16.42 -21.56
N ASN A 71 -12.43 16.79 -20.53
CA ASN A 71 -11.54 17.95 -20.51
C ASN A 71 -10.12 17.53 -20.10
N ASN A 72 -9.14 18.35 -20.45
CA ASN A 72 -7.76 18.20 -19.98
C ASN A 72 -7.62 18.76 -18.55
N LEU A 73 -7.30 17.91 -17.59
CA LEU A 73 -7.15 18.23 -16.17
C LEU A 73 -5.70 18.14 -15.74
N TYR A 74 -5.30 18.96 -14.76
CA TYR A 74 -4.03 18.77 -14.06
C TYR A 74 -4.19 17.63 -13.05
N TRP A 75 -3.24 16.71 -13.03
CA TRP A 75 -3.28 15.51 -12.18
C TRP A 75 -2.26 15.61 -11.04
N LEU A 76 -2.74 15.35 -9.83
CA LEU A 76 -1.94 15.16 -8.63
C LEU A 76 -2.39 13.88 -7.93
N GLY A 77 -1.47 12.94 -7.73
CA GLY A 77 -1.81 11.70 -7.07
C GLY A 77 -0.60 10.97 -6.52
N GLY A 78 -0.83 9.73 -6.15
CA GLY A 78 0.21 8.82 -5.72
C GLY A 78 -0.25 7.38 -5.79
N SER A 79 0.71 6.48 -5.62
CA SER A 79 0.43 5.06 -5.54
C SER A 79 1.32 4.37 -4.52
N MET A 80 0.73 3.42 -3.80
CA MET A 80 1.42 2.52 -2.86
C MET A 80 1.40 1.11 -3.44
N GLY A 81 2.56 0.58 -3.77
CA GLY A 81 2.74 -0.74 -4.36
C GLY A 81 3.35 -1.75 -3.40
N PHE A 82 2.76 -2.94 -3.34
CA PHE A 82 3.23 -4.08 -2.55
C PHE A 82 3.77 -5.14 -3.48
N HIS A 83 5.02 -5.57 -3.28
CA HIS A 83 5.60 -6.68 -4.02
C HIS A 83 4.91 -7.98 -3.63
N ILE A 84 4.23 -8.61 -4.59
CA ILE A 84 3.50 -9.87 -4.38
C ILE A 84 4.24 -11.09 -4.94
N GLY A 85 5.43 -10.88 -5.50
CA GLY A 85 6.33 -11.95 -5.94
C GLY A 85 6.71 -11.85 -7.41
N ARG A 86 6.99 -13.01 -8.01
CA ARG A 86 7.36 -13.14 -9.43
C ARG A 86 6.10 -13.26 -10.28
N CYS A 87 6.20 -12.87 -11.54
CA CYS A 87 5.07 -12.91 -12.46
C CYS A 87 4.58 -14.35 -12.72
N MET A 88 3.27 -14.57 -12.58
CA MET A 88 2.65 -15.91 -12.68
C MET A 88 2.91 -16.67 -13.99
N PHE A 89 3.24 -15.96 -15.08
CA PHE A 89 3.43 -16.56 -16.42
C PHE A 89 4.89 -16.56 -16.89
N SER A 90 5.84 -16.18 -16.03
CA SER A 90 7.25 -16.17 -16.39
C SER A 90 8.08 -16.90 -15.34
N LYS A 91 8.80 -17.94 -15.78
CA LYS A 91 9.82 -18.59 -14.94
C LYS A 91 11.07 -17.72 -14.76
N SER A 92 11.16 -16.60 -15.48
CA SER A 92 12.30 -15.71 -15.40
C SER A 92 12.29 -14.89 -14.10
N GLN A 93 13.46 -14.74 -13.49
CA GLN A 93 13.67 -13.82 -12.38
C GLN A 93 13.52 -12.34 -12.80
N SER A 94 13.39 -12.08 -14.11
CA SER A 94 13.30 -10.76 -14.69
C SER A 94 11.98 -10.04 -14.43
N CYS A 95 10.91 -10.75 -14.07
CA CYS A 95 9.58 -10.16 -13.94
C CYS A 95 9.11 -10.16 -12.49
N GLN A 96 8.84 -8.96 -11.97
CA GLN A 96 8.32 -8.71 -10.64
C GLN A 96 6.87 -8.27 -10.72
N GLN A 97 6.06 -8.70 -9.77
CA GLN A 97 4.63 -8.40 -9.71
C GLN A 97 4.30 -7.59 -8.45
N TYR A 98 3.46 -6.58 -8.61
CA TYR A 98 3.02 -5.69 -7.56
C TYR A 98 1.49 -5.61 -7.52
N ALA A 99 0.93 -5.50 -6.31
CA ALA A 99 -0.43 -5.03 -6.08
C ALA A 99 -0.34 -3.58 -5.64
N ASP A 100 -0.91 -2.66 -6.42
CA ASP A 100 -0.85 -1.22 -6.14
C ASP A 100 -2.23 -0.69 -5.75
N PHE A 101 -2.25 0.23 -4.79
CA PHE A 101 -3.35 1.15 -4.53
C PHE A 101 -2.96 2.53 -5.07
N ILE A 102 -3.84 3.13 -5.86
CA ILE A 102 -3.62 4.41 -6.55
C ILE A 102 -4.71 5.37 -6.10
N GLY A 103 -4.33 6.58 -5.73
CA GLY A 103 -5.27 7.61 -5.34
C GLY A 103 -4.82 8.98 -5.81
N GLY A 104 -5.76 9.87 -6.12
CA GLY A 104 -5.43 11.25 -6.45
C GLY A 104 -6.62 12.04 -6.94
N ALA A 105 -6.34 13.26 -7.39
CA ALA A 105 -7.32 14.17 -7.92
C ALA A 105 -6.80 14.86 -9.19
N GLY A 106 -7.69 14.95 -10.18
CA GLY A 106 -7.54 15.79 -11.35
C GLY A 106 -8.41 17.03 -11.23
N GLY A 107 -7.93 18.21 -11.64
CA GLY A 107 -8.76 19.42 -11.59
C GLY A 107 -8.42 20.45 -12.67
N ARG A 108 -9.44 21.11 -13.22
CA ARG A 108 -9.32 22.33 -14.04
C ARG A 108 -10.68 23.03 -14.19
N SER A 109 -10.70 24.35 -13.99
CA SER A 109 -11.86 25.21 -14.29
C SER A 109 -13.20 24.70 -13.72
N GLY A 110 -13.23 24.37 -12.42
CA GLY A 110 -14.44 23.87 -11.74
C GLY A 110 -14.71 22.37 -11.95
N TYR A 111 -14.06 21.74 -12.92
CA TYR A 111 -14.10 20.29 -13.10
C TYR A 111 -13.10 19.60 -12.17
N THR A 112 -13.56 18.67 -11.35
CA THR A 112 -12.71 17.87 -10.45
C THR A 112 -13.03 16.39 -10.60
N ASN A 113 -11.98 15.57 -10.70
CA ASN A 113 -12.06 14.11 -10.72
C ASN A 113 -11.25 13.54 -9.56
N GLY A 114 -11.91 12.94 -8.57
CA GLY A 114 -11.26 12.07 -7.60
C GLY A 114 -11.12 10.66 -8.17
N VAL A 115 -10.02 9.97 -7.87
CA VAL A 115 -9.83 8.58 -8.28
C VAL A 115 -9.28 7.75 -7.15
N LEU A 116 -9.78 6.52 -7.06
CA LEU A 116 -9.28 5.48 -6.19
C LEU A 116 -9.26 4.17 -6.98
N PHE A 117 -8.08 3.66 -7.27
CA PHE A 117 -7.90 2.43 -8.01
C PHE A 117 -7.06 1.41 -7.24
N SER A 118 -7.32 0.15 -7.54
CA SER A 118 -6.46 -0.97 -7.26
C SER A 118 -5.90 -1.48 -8.59
N SER A 119 -4.65 -1.92 -8.62
CA SER A 119 -4.05 -2.46 -9.85
C SER A 119 -3.12 -3.61 -9.58
N VAL A 120 -2.99 -4.49 -10.57
CA VAL A 120 -1.92 -5.49 -10.63
C VAL A 120 -0.93 -5.02 -11.67
N ARG A 121 0.33 -4.90 -11.28
CA ARG A 121 1.42 -4.38 -12.11
C ARG A 121 2.50 -5.44 -12.32
N TRP A 122 2.94 -5.58 -13.55
CA TRP A 122 4.07 -6.41 -13.96
C TRP A 122 5.23 -5.52 -14.38
N GLN A 123 6.41 -5.80 -13.86
CA GLN A 123 7.59 -4.96 -14.02
C GLN A 123 8.79 -5.80 -14.46
N PHE A 124 9.41 -5.44 -15.58
CA PHE A 124 10.39 -6.25 -16.28
C PHE A 124 11.81 -5.71 -16.08
N THR A 125 12.46 -6.18 -15.03
CA THR A 125 13.73 -5.67 -14.48
C THR A 125 14.99 -6.04 -15.26
N ASP A 126 14.92 -6.98 -16.20
CA ASP A 126 16.10 -7.54 -16.89
C ASP A 126 16.23 -7.08 -18.36
N LEU A 127 15.24 -6.33 -18.88
CA LEU A 127 15.26 -5.85 -20.27
C LEU A 127 16.32 -4.76 -20.49
N SER A 128 16.54 -3.91 -19.48
CA SER A 128 17.56 -2.87 -19.48
C SER A 128 17.86 -2.50 -18.04
N GLN A 129 19.15 -2.36 -17.71
CA GLN A 129 19.54 -1.90 -16.37
C GLN A 129 18.96 -0.51 -16.09
N ARG A 130 18.90 0.35 -17.12
CA ARG A 130 18.55 1.76 -17.02
C ARG A 130 17.04 2.05 -17.08
N PHE A 131 16.29 1.28 -17.85
CA PHE A 131 14.87 1.49 -18.06
C PHE A 131 14.12 0.19 -17.79
N VAL A 132 13.26 0.22 -16.79
CA VAL A 132 12.44 -0.91 -16.39
C VAL A 132 11.03 -0.67 -16.89
N PRO A 133 10.63 -1.28 -18.02
CA PRO A 133 9.26 -1.17 -18.48
C PRO A 133 8.33 -1.91 -17.52
N HIS A 134 7.11 -1.40 -17.42
CA HIS A 134 6.04 -2.02 -16.64
C HIS A 134 4.71 -1.87 -17.36
N MET A 135 3.81 -2.79 -17.03
CA MET A 135 2.41 -2.77 -17.47
C MET A 135 1.51 -3.05 -16.27
N ARG A 136 0.27 -2.57 -16.30
CA ARG A 136 -0.70 -2.80 -15.22
C ARG A 136 -2.13 -2.92 -15.75
N VAL A 137 -2.94 -3.63 -14.98
CA VAL A 137 -4.41 -3.65 -15.13
C VAL A 137 -5.01 -2.98 -13.91
N ILE A 138 -5.98 -2.09 -14.13
CA ILE A 138 -6.50 -1.13 -13.15
C ILE A 138 -8.00 -1.35 -13.01
N LEU A 139 -8.50 -1.33 -11.77
CA LEU A 139 -9.92 -1.38 -11.42
C LEU A 139 -10.19 -0.44 -10.26
N GLY A 140 -11.31 0.27 -10.25
CA GLY A 140 -11.76 1.03 -9.09
C GLY A 140 -12.80 2.06 -9.46
N THR A 141 -12.69 3.27 -8.91
CA THR A 141 -13.72 4.29 -9.05
C THR A 141 -13.17 5.66 -9.42
N ILE A 142 -13.97 6.42 -10.16
CA ILE A 142 -13.76 7.83 -10.46
C ILE A 142 -14.94 8.59 -9.87
N ASN A 143 -14.69 9.57 -9.02
CA ASN A 143 -15.68 10.53 -8.54
C ASN A 143 -15.59 11.79 -9.39
N HIS A 144 -16.63 12.06 -10.17
CA HIS A 144 -16.76 13.26 -10.99
C HIS A 144 -17.50 14.33 -10.20
N ARG A 145 -16.93 15.53 -10.15
CA ARG A 145 -17.55 16.71 -9.57
C ARG A 145 -17.41 17.89 -10.53
N ASP A 146 -18.49 18.20 -11.22
CA ASP A 146 -18.67 19.36 -12.10
C ASP A 146 -20.06 19.98 -11.87
N GLU A 147 -20.44 21.02 -12.63
CA GLU A 147 -21.73 21.71 -12.46
C GLU A 147 -22.94 20.80 -12.75
N GLU A 148 -22.76 19.76 -13.55
CA GLU A 148 -23.83 18.85 -14.02
C GLU A 148 -23.80 17.49 -13.30
N ARG A 149 -22.65 17.09 -12.75
CA ARG A 149 -22.39 15.74 -12.22
C ARG A 149 -21.69 15.81 -10.87
N ASP A 150 -22.29 15.16 -9.87
CA ASP A 150 -21.62 14.76 -8.63
C ASP A 150 -21.88 13.27 -8.40
N ARG A 151 -21.07 12.42 -9.02
CA ARG A 151 -21.29 10.97 -8.99
C ARG A 151 -20.00 10.17 -9.03
N THR A 152 -20.04 9.02 -8.37
CA THR A 152 -18.97 8.03 -8.39
C THR A 152 -19.31 6.94 -9.38
N VAL A 153 -18.42 6.67 -10.34
CA VAL A 153 -18.57 5.62 -11.35
C VAL A 153 -17.49 4.58 -11.18
N PHE A 154 -17.83 3.33 -11.50
CA PHE A 154 -16.83 2.27 -11.63
C PHE A 154 -16.02 2.49 -12.91
N ALA A 155 -14.72 2.25 -12.83
CA ALA A 155 -13.81 2.37 -13.96
C ALA A 155 -12.79 1.23 -13.97
N TYR A 156 -12.37 0.86 -15.16
CA TYR A 156 -11.33 -0.12 -15.40
C TYR A 156 -10.41 0.36 -16.51
N GLY A 157 -9.19 -0.18 -16.56
CA GLY A 157 -8.24 0.23 -17.58
C GLY A 157 -6.95 -0.55 -17.54
N MET A 158 -6.01 -0.06 -18.33
CA MET A 158 -4.66 -0.56 -18.40
C MET A 158 -3.67 0.60 -18.36
N GLY A 159 -2.44 0.31 -17.96
CA GLY A 159 -1.37 1.28 -18.03
C GLY A 159 -0.07 0.64 -18.46
N TYR A 160 0.79 1.43 -19.08
CA TYR A 160 2.14 1.05 -19.44
C TYR A 160 3.08 2.22 -19.15
N GLY A 161 4.30 1.91 -18.80
CA GLY A 161 5.28 2.93 -18.47
C GLY A 161 6.68 2.39 -18.39
N VAL A 162 7.59 3.29 -18.06
CA VAL A 162 9.00 3.01 -17.82
C VAL A 162 9.42 3.67 -16.53
N THR A 163 10.21 2.94 -15.74
CA THR A 163 10.83 3.45 -14.52
C THR A 163 12.34 3.46 -14.71
N THR A 164 13.00 4.55 -14.34
CA THR A 164 14.45 4.69 -14.37
C THR A 164 14.94 5.10 -12.99
N SER A 165 16.00 4.48 -12.51
CA SER A 165 16.62 4.88 -11.25
C SER A 165 17.47 6.12 -11.50
N VAL A 166 17.16 7.20 -10.81
CA VAL A 166 17.97 8.44 -10.85
C VAL A 166 18.90 8.52 -9.65
N HIS A 167 18.56 7.82 -8.57
CA HIS A 167 19.33 7.79 -7.34
C HIS A 167 18.98 6.52 -6.54
N LYS A 168 19.88 6.08 -5.65
CA LYS A 168 19.67 4.92 -4.77
C LYS A 168 18.39 4.94 -3.92
N ARG A 169 17.74 6.10 -3.78
CA ARG A 169 16.50 6.33 -3.00
C ARG A 169 15.34 6.90 -3.81
N LEU A 170 15.58 7.25 -5.07
CA LEU A 170 14.61 7.96 -5.90
C LEU A 170 14.64 7.36 -7.29
N ASP A 171 13.50 6.85 -7.72
CA ASP A 171 13.30 6.49 -9.12
C ASP A 171 12.38 7.52 -9.77
N LEU A 172 12.63 7.77 -11.05
CA LEU A 172 11.78 8.57 -11.92
C LEU A 172 10.94 7.64 -12.76
N LYS A 173 9.66 7.93 -12.88
CA LYS A 173 8.69 7.09 -13.55
C LYS A 173 7.94 7.90 -14.59
N PHE A 174 7.74 7.32 -15.77
CA PHE A 174 6.87 7.86 -16.79
C PHE A 174 5.82 6.81 -17.12
N GLU A 175 4.55 7.17 -17.01
CA GLU A 175 3.47 6.19 -17.18
C GLU A 175 2.27 6.82 -17.88
N PHE A 176 1.68 6.04 -18.77
CA PHE A 176 0.40 6.28 -19.38
C PHE A 176 -0.61 5.28 -18.85
N ARG A 177 -1.80 5.76 -18.49
CA ARG A 177 -2.96 4.95 -18.14
C ARG A 177 -4.10 5.33 -19.07
N GLY A 178 -4.95 4.37 -19.38
CA GLY A 178 -6.16 4.60 -20.16
C GLY A 178 -7.19 3.54 -19.87
N GLY A 179 -8.45 3.92 -19.95
CA GLY A 179 -9.52 3.03 -19.57
C GLY A 179 -10.90 3.58 -19.89
N TYR A 180 -11.89 2.88 -19.36
CA TYR A 180 -13.28 3.18 -19.54
C TYR A 180 -14.02 3.13 -18.20
N GLY A 181 -14.98 4.03 -18.03
CA GLY A 181 -15.92 4.05 -16.92
C GLY A 181 -17.32 4.35 -17.44
N ASP A 182 -17.84 5.55 -17.16
CA ASP A 182 -18.97 6.11 -17.92
C ASP A 182 -18.50 6.73 -19.25
N LYS A 183 -17.26 7.24 -19.28
CA LYS A 183 -16.57 7.78 -20.46
C LYS A 183 -15.17 7.18 -20.59
N TRP A 184 -14.57 7.37 -21.76
CA TRP A 184 -13.14 7.14 -21.96
C TRP A 184 -12.33 8.12 -21.14
N TRP A 185 -11.26 7.63 -20.52
CA TRP A 185 -10.30 8.44 -19.79
C TRP A 185 -8.87 8.00 -20.09
N SER A 186 -7.94 8.93 -19.98
CA SER A 186 -6.50 8.67 -20.04
C SER A 186 -5.74 9.55 -19.06
N GLN A 187 -4.58 9.09 -18.62
CA GLN A 187 -3.68 9.83 -17.74
C GLN A 187 -2.26 9.66 -18.26
N SER A 188 -1.49 10.74 -18.25
CA SER A 188 -0.05 10.72 -18.51
C SER A 188 0.64 11.50 -17.41
N PHE A 189 1.65 10.92 -16.78
CA PHE A 189 2.31 11.57 -15.65
C PHE A 189 3.77 11.17 -15.52
N ILE A 190 4.48 12.07 -14.86
CA ILE A 190 5.82 11.86 -14.35
C ILE A 190 5.66 11.61 -12.85
N GLY A 191 6.19 10.48 -12.40
CA GLY A 191 6.15 10.05 -11.02
C GLY A 191 7.54 10.01 -10.39
N PHE A 192 7.58 10.28 -9.10
CA PHE A 192 8.76 10.11 -8.25
C PHE A 192 8.49 8.95 -7.30
N SER A 193 9.25 7.87 -7.41
CA SER A 193 9.16 6.74 -6.49
C SER A 193 10.21 6.87 -5.40
N LEU A 194 9.77 7.02 -4.15
CA LEU A 194 10.65 7.10 -2.99
C LEU A 194 10.83 5.72 -2.38
N LYS A 195 12.10 5.33 -2.24
CA LYS A 195 12.47 4.08 -1.53
C LYS A 195 12.54 4.36 -0.05
N PHE A 196 11.37 4.38 0.60
CA PHE A 196 11.21 4.79 2.00
C PHE A 196 12.13 4.02 2.94
N ASP A 197 12.30 2.71 2.76
CA ASP A 197 13.20 1.89 3.57
C ASP A 197 14.63 2.46 3.58
N LYS A 198 15.17 2.78 2.40
CA LYS A 198 16.51 3.37 2.24
C LYS A 198 16.60 4.82 2.71
N PHE A 199 15.48 5.52 2.80
CA PHE A 199 15.41 6.86 3.37
C PHE A 199 15.45 6.77 4.89
N VAL A 200 14.64 5.89 5.50
CA VAL A 200 14.63 5.62 6.93
C VAL A 200 16.03 5.18 7.40
N ASP A 201 16.65 4.22 6.72
CA ASP A 201 18.01 3.75 7.04
C ASP A 201 19.04 4.90 7.04
N TYR A 202 18.95 5.81 6.07
CA TYR A 202 19.84 6.96 6.00
C TYR A 202 19.65 7.93 7.15
N PHE A 203 18.40 8.23 7.50
CA PHE A 203 18.11 9.11 8.61
C PHE A 203 18.54 8.47 9.93
N ALA A 204 18.29 7.17 10.11
CA ALA A 204 18.76 6.41 11.25
C ALA A 204 20.29 6.48 11.40
N GLU A 205 21.04 6.18 10.32
CA GLU A 205 22.51 6.24 10.31
C GLU A 205 23.02 7.66 10.62
N LYS A 206 22.36 8.69 10.08
CA LYS A 206 22.77 10.08 10.31
C LYS A 206 22.47 10.52 11.74
N LEU A 207 21.34 10.11 12.32
CA LEU A 207 21.00 10.36 13.72
C LEU A 207 21.95 9.64 14.68
N GLU A 208 22.38 8.43 14.34
CA GLU A 208 23.40 7.69 15.09
C GLU A 208 24.74 8.43 15.08
N LYS A 209 25.22 8.86 13.90
CA LYS A 209 26.47 9.61 13.74
C LYS A 209 26.47 10.96 14.46
N MET A 210 25.32 11.61 14.59
CA MET A 210 25.19 12.86 15.33
C MET A 210 25.06 12.65 16.85
N GLY A 211 25.19 11.41 17.35
CA GLY A 211 24.98 11.08 18.76
C GLY A 211 23.54 11.30 19.23
N MET A 212 22.60 11.50 18.29
CA MET A 212 21.20 11.76 18.59
C MET A 212 20.43 10.47 18.86
N ALA A 213 20.83 9.30 18.36
CA ALA A 213 20.12 8.05 18.60
C ALA A 213 19.86 7.78 20.10
N GLY A 214 20.86 8.02 20.97
CA GLY A 214 20.69 7.90 22.42
C GLY A 214 19.81 8.99 23.05
N ARG A 215 19.80 10.21 22.50
CA ARG A 215 18.94 11.33 22.95
C ARG A 215 17.51 11.24 22.45
N LEU A 216 17.29 10.72 21.24
CA LEU A 216 15.98 10.58 20.61
C LEU A 216 15.24 9.37 21.18
N VAL A 217 15.93 8.26 21.48
CA VAL A 217 15.31 7.13 22.19
C VAL A 217 14.98 7.52 23.64
N LYS A 218 15.87 8.23 24.36
CA LYS A 218 15.53 8.78 25.68
C LYS A 218 14.41 9.80 25.63
N GLY A 219 14.48 10.76 24.71
CA GLY A 219 13.49 11.83 24.57
C GLY A 219 12.13 11.32 24.09
N THR A 220 12.09 10.32 23.20
CA THR A 220 10.83 9.70 22.76
C THR A 220 10.28 8.75 23.82
N ALA A 221 11.12 8.02 24.56
CA ALA A 221 10.66 7.25 25.73
C ALA A 221 10.11 8.17 26.83
N GLU A 222 10.72 9.34 27.05
CA GLU A 222 10.23 10.35 28.00
C GLU A 222 8.97 11.08 27.51
N LEU A 223 8.87 11.41 26.21
CA LEU A 223 7.69 12.03 25.61
C LEU A 223 6.53 11.04 25.55
N THR A 224 6.75 9.82 25.07
CA THR A 224 5.74 8.76 25.05
C THR A 224 5.36 8.36 26.47
N GLY A 225 6.32 8.31 27.41
CA GLY A 225 6.04 8.10 28.83
C GLY A 225 5.21 9.23 29.46
N LYS A 226 5.50 10.49 29.16
CA LYS A 226 4.72 11.66 29.62
C LYS A 226 3.34 11.74 28.97
N VAL A 227 3.23 11.43 27.67
CA VAL A 227 1.97 11.43 26.93
C VAL A 227 1.09 10.25 27.38
N ILE A 228 1.65 9.06 27.56
CA ILE A 228 0.92 7.91 28.13
C ILE A 228 0.48 8.23 29.55
N LYS A 229 1.36 8.77 30.40
CA LYS A 229 1.00 9.10 31.79
C LYS A 229 -0.06 10.20 31.87
N GLY A 230 0.07 11.25 31.04
CA GLY A 230 -0.94 12.31 30.94
C GLY A 230 -2.27 11.82 30.35
N THR A 231 -2.22 10.91 29.37
CA THR A 231 -3.43 10.32 28.76
C THR A 231 -4.12 9.38 29.75
N VAL A 232 -3.39 8.57 30.50
CA VAL A 232 -3.93 7.69 31.56
C VAL A 232 -4.52 8.49 32.72
N GLU A 233 -3.86 9.56 33.17
CA GLU A 233 -4.42 10.43 34.22
C GLU A 233 -5.64 11.22 33.74
N THR A 234 -5.65 11.69 32.49
CA THR A 234 -6.79 12.41 31.92
C THR A 234 -7.96 11.46 31.64
N THR A 235 -7.69 10.27 31.12
CA THR A 235 -8.70 9.24 30.86
C THR A 235 -9.23 8.67 32.17
N GLY A 236 -8.37 8.49 33.18
CA GLY A 236 -8.79 8.09 34.53
C GLY A 236 -9.70 9.13 35.20
N LYS A 237 -9.38 10.42 35.10
CA LYS A 237 -10.24 11.51 35.60
C LYS A 237 -11.56 11.61 34.85
N VAL A 238 -11.56 11.39 33.53
CA VAL A 238 -12.78 11.39 32.71
C VAL A 238 -13.65 10.18 33.04
N ILE A 239 -13.06 8.98 33.18
CA ILE A 239 -13.79 7.78 33.59
C ILE A 239 -14.37 7.95 35.00
N GLN A 240 -13.61 8.50 35.93
CA GLN A 240 -14.08 8.72 37.30
C GLN A 240 -15.24 9.73 37.35
N LYS A 241 -15.13 10.84 36.62
CA LYS A 241 -16.20 11.84 36.51
C LYS A 241 -17.43 11.27 35.80
N THR A 242 -17.26 10.43 34.79
CA THR A 242 -18.37 9.74 34.12
C THR A 242 -19.03 8.71 35.04
N MET A 243 -18.26 7.99 35.88
CA MET A 243 -18.82 7.07 36.89
C MET A 243 -19.61 7.81 37.97
N GLU A 244 -19.12 8.95 38.44
CA GLU A 244 -19.84 9.81 39.39
C GLU A 244 -21.13 10.35 38.76
N THR A 245 -21.05 10.87 37.54
CA THR A 245 -22.23 11.39 36.81
C THR A 245 -23.25 10.28 36.51
N THR A 246 -22.79 9.08 36.18
CA THR A 246 -23.68 7.92 35.93
C THR A 246 -24.34 7.46 37.22
N LYS A 247 -23.64 7.54 38.36
CA LYS A 247 -24.21 7.22 39.67
C LYS A 247 -25.28 8.23 40.07
N ASP A 248 -25.01 9.53 39.89
CA ASP A 248 -25.99 10.59 40.19
C ASP A 248 -27.26 10.44 39.33
N VAL A 249 -27.12 10.08 38.05
CA VAL A 249 -28.26 9.82 37.15
C VAL A 249 -29.02 8.55 37.51
N ILE A 250 -28.35 7.50 38.00
CA ILE A 250 -29.02 6.28 38.49
C ILE A 250 -29.78 6.57 39.78
N ASP A 251 -29.21 7.37 40.68
CA ASP A 251 -29.83 7.76 41.95
C ASP A 251 -31.03 8.72 41.71
N GLU A 252 -30.96 9.63 40.74
CA GLU A 252 -32.10 10.46 40.30
C GLU A 252 -33.17 9.65 39.57
N GLY A 253 -32.78 8.77 38.65
CA GLY A 253 -33.70 7.92 37.89
C GLY A 253 -34.45 6.90 38.76
N GLY A 254 -33.80 6.38 39.80
CA GLY A 254 -34.42 5.49 40.79
C GLY A 254 -35.48 6.17 41.65
N ASN A 255 -35.35 7.49 41.89
CA ASN A 255 -36.35 8.27 42.61
C ASN A 255 -37.55 8.64 41.72
N LEU A 256 -37.34 8.91 40.43
CA LEU A 256 -38.42 9.22 39.48
C LEU A 256 -39.32 8.01 39.18
N LEU A 257 -38.74 6.81 39.08
CA LEU A 257 -39.51 5.58 38.82
C LEU A 257 -40.40 5.15 40.00
N ASN A 258 -40.09 5.60 41.22
CA ASN A 258 -40.96 5.37 42.38
C ASN A 258 -42.18 6.30 42.41
N ASP A 259 -42.08 7.52 41.85
CA ASP A 259 -43.19 8.48 41.84
C ASP A 259 -44.23 8.19 40.75
N ASP A 260 -43.81 7.72 39.57
CA ASP A 260 -44.74 7.44 38.47
C ASP A 260 -45.54 6.13 38.67
N SER A 261 -45.01 5.18 39.44
CA SER A 261 -45.73 3.94 39.80
C SER A 261 -46.96 4.20 40.69
N LYS A 262 -47.02 5.35 41.40
CA LYS A 262 -48.18 5.74 42.21
C LYS A 262 -49.25 6.52 41.45
N LYS A 263 -48.97 7.00 40.23
CA LYS A 263 -49.91 7.80 39.43
C LYS A 263 -50.63 7.03 38.33
N ALA A 264 -50.17 5.82 37.99
CA ALA A 264 -50.70 5.03 36.87
C ALA A 264 -51.81 4.01 37.22
N SER A 265 -52.41 4.05 38.41
CA SER A 265 -53.55 3.18 38.77
C SER A 265 -54.94 3.85 38.64
N GLY A 266 -55.03 4.98 37.94
CA GLY A 266 -56.30 5.70 37.71
C GLY A 266 -56.93 5.39 36.36
N GLU A 267 -57.67 4.29 36.31
CA GLU A 267 -58.97 4.10 35.62
C GLU A 267 -59.41 5.13 34.56
N LYS A 268 -59.56 4.69 33.28
CA LYS A 268 -60.79 4.84 32.45
C LYS A 268 -60.64 4.41 30.97
N ASP A 269 -61.48 3.45 30.62
CA ASP A 269 -62.34 3.31 29.43
C ASP A 269 -61.88 3.68 28.00
N SER A 270 -61.84 2.62 27.17
CA SER A 270 -62.10 2.50 25.71
C SER A 270 -63.21 3.44 25.16
N PRO A 271 -63.30 3.75 23.82
CA PRO A 271 -63.30 2.73 22.75
C PRO A 271 -62.79 3.09 21.32
N GLN A 272 -62.61 1.99 20.57
CA GLN A 272 -62.64 1.72 19.12
C GLN A 272 -63.08 2.83 18.13
N ASP A 273 -62.34 2.95 17.01
CA ASP A 273 -62.84 2.90 15.61
C ASP A 273 -61.65 2.94 14.62
N SER A 274 -61.35 1.89 13.85
CA SER A 274 -61.86 1.51 12.52
C SER A 274 -61.41 2.41 11.34
N LYS A 275 -60.51 1.88 10.50
CA LYS A 275 -60.70 1.64 9.04
C LYS A 275 -59.38 1.37 8.31
N SER A 276 -59.31 0.16 7.76
CA SER A 276 -58.44 -0.29 6.69
C SER A 276 -58.92 0.24 5.34
N GLU A 277 -58.02 0.73 4.50
CA GLU A 277 -58.28 0.90 3.07
C GLU A 277 -57.17 0.20 2.27
N GLU A 278 -57.62 -0.79 1.49
CA GLU A 278 -56.87 -1.76 0.72
C GLU A 278 -56.84 -1.26 -0.73
N LEU A 279 -55.66 -1.14 -1.34
CA LEU A 279 -55.53 -1.04 -2.80
C LEU A 279 -54.65 -2.18 -3.32
N LYS A 280 -55.27 -2.99 -4.19
CA LYS A 280 -54.66 -3.92 -5.14
C LYS A 280 -55.26 -3.61 -6.52
N PRO A 281 -54.77 -4.22 -7.60
CA PRO A 281 -53.39 -4.58 -7.93
C PRO A 281 -52.85 -3.77 -9.13
#